data_AF-A0A6A4R867-F1
#
_entry.id   AF-A0A6A4R867-F1
#
_cell.length_a   1.000
_cell.length_b   1.000
_cell.length_c   1.000
_cell.angle_alpha   90.00
_cell.angle_beta   90.00
_cell.angle_gamma   90.00
#
_symmetry.space_group_name_H-M   'P 1'
#
loop_
_entity.id
_entity.type
_entity.pdbx_description
1 polymer ?
#
loop_
_entity_poly.entity_id
_entity_poly.type
_entity_poly.pdbx_seq_one_letter_code
_entity_poly.pdbx_strand_id
1 'polypeptide(L)'
;MLDSSTGVVIPIQYMTFGCGHHNEGSFNGKTVSIVGLGRGSLSFISQISSSVGGRKFSHCLVPYYTNFLIPSVISFGSGSEVVGDGVVSTPLIIK
;
A
#
# COMPACT_ATOMS: atom_id res chain seq x y z
N MET A 1 1.54 -1.37 -12.24
CA MET A 1 0.33 -2.16 -11.95
C MET A 1 0.64 -2.99 -10.71
N LEU A 2 -0.31 -3.20 -9.79
CA LEU A 2 -0.09 -4.12 -8.67
C LEU A 2 -0.36 -5.54 -9.17
N ASP A 3 0.69 -6.34 -9.28
CA ASP A 3 0.55 -7.74 -9.64
C ASP A 3 0.40 -8.59 -8.38
N SER A 4 -0.50 -9.58 -8.46
CA SER A 4 -0.72 -10.52 -7.35
C SER A 4 0.44 -11.51 -7.27
N SER A 5 1.09 -11.58 -6.12
CA SER A 5 2.16 -12.56 -5.86
C SER A 5 1.66 -14.01 -5.82
N THR A 6 0.36 -14.22 -5.58
CA THR A 6 -0.27 -15.55 -5.58
C THR A 6 -0.89 -15.92 -6.92
N GLY A 7 -0.92 -14.99 -7.88
CA GLY A 7 -1.66 -15.13 -9.14
C GLY A 7 -3.18 -15.02 -9.00
N VAL A 8 -3.71 -14.97 -7.77
CA VAL A 8 -5.15 -14.78 -7.52
C VAL A 8 -5.45 -13.28 -7.48
N VAL A 9 -6.38 -12.86 -8.33
CA VAL A 9 -6.85 -11.46 -8.40
C VAL A 9 -8.14 -11.33 -7.60
N ILE A 10 -8.14 -10.44 -6.61
CA ILE A 10 -9.33 -10.10 -5.83
C ILE A 10 -9.91 -8.79 -6.37
N PRO A 11 -11.12 -8.80 -6.94
CA PRO A 11 -11.75 -7.58 -7.41
C PRO A 11 -12.16 -6.69 -6.23
N ILE A 12 -11.70 -5.45 -6.24
CA ILE A 12 -12.14 -4.41 -5.30
C ILE A 12 -13.20 -3.57 -6.01
N GLN A 13 -14.42 -3.57 -5.46
CA GLN A 13 -15.53 -2.78 -5.99
C GLN A 13 -15.73 -1.50 -5.19
N TYR A 14 -16.34 -0.49 -5.83
CA TYR A 14 -16.76 0.77 -5.19
C TYR A 14 -15.64 1.54 -4.48
N MET A 15 -14.45 1.54 -5.08
CA MET A 15 -13.33 2.31 -4.56
C MET A 15 -13.54 3.81 -4.77
N THR A 16 -13.50 4.58 -3.70
CA THR A 16 -13.53 6.05 -3.74
C THR A 16 -12.11 6.57 -3.90
N PHE A 17 -11.87 7.34 -4.97
CA PHE A 17 -10.60 8.01 -5.22
C PHE A 17 -10.83 9.46 -5.67
N GLY A 18 -9.79 10.29 -5.55
CA GLY A 18 -9.82 11.70 -5.96
C GLY A 18 -9.26 11.92 -7.35
N CYS A 19 -9.73 12.96 -8.03
CA CYS A 19 -9.18 13.44 -9.31
C CYS A 19 -8.43 14.75 -9.07
N GLY A 20 -7.16 14.81 -9.50
CA GLY A 20 -6.33 16.01 -9.40
C GLY A 20 -5.93 16.50 -10.80
N HIS A 21 -6.05 17.81 -11.04
CA HIS A 21 -5.75 18.42 -12.35
C HIS A 21 -4.34 19.01 -12.41
N HIS A 22 -3.95 19.73 -11.36
CA HIS A 22 -2.62 20.31 -11.19
C HIS A 22 -2.04 19.76 -9.89
N ASN A 23 -1.28 18.67 -10.01
CA ASN A 23 -0.67 18.02 -8.87
C ASN A 23 0.79 18.50 -8.76
N GLU A 24 1.12 19.17 -7.66
CA GLU A 24 2.49 19.56 -7.34
C GLU A 24 3.16 18.49 -6.45
N GLY A 25 4.48 18.38 -6.54
CA GLY A 25 5.27 17.50 -5.68
C GLY A 25 6.60 17.11 -6.32
N SER A 26 7.45 16.46 -5.53
CA SER A 26 8.77 15.97 -5.99
C SER A 26 8.70 14.63 -6.74
N PHE A 27 7.55 14.33 -7.35
CA PHE A 27 7.35 13.08 -8.07
C PHE A 27 8.15 13.11 -9.37
N ASN A 28 8.74 11.97 -9.74
CA ASN A 28 9.30 11.86 -11.08
C ASN A 28 8.19 11.99 -12.13
N GLY A 29 8.50 12.47 -13.34
CA GLY A 29 7.52 12.65 -14.42
C GLY A 29 6.84 11.37 -14.93
N LYS A 30 7.07 10.21 -14.29
CA LYS A 30 6.42 8.93 -14.56
C LYS A 30 5.28 8.62 -13.58
N THR A 31 5.07 9.47 -12.57
CA THR A 31 4.02 9.26 -11.57
C THR A 31 2.69 9.77 -12.08
N VAL A 32 1.72 8.87 -12.22
CA VAL A 32 0.37 9.20 -12.73
C VAL A 32 -0.69 9.30 -11.63
N SER A 33 -0.40 8.78 -10.44
CA SER A 33 -1.33 8.74 -9.31
C SER A 33 -0.59 8.51 -7.99
N ILE A 34 -1.27 8.76 -6.87
CA ILE A 34 -0.76 8.59 -5.51
C ILE A 34 -1.72 7.67 -4.74
N VAL A 35 -1.16 6.69 -4.03
CA VAL A 35 -1.92 5.78 -3.16
C VAL A 35 -1.74 6.21 -1.71
N GLY A 36 -2.82 6.65 -1.07
CA GLY A 36 -2.81 7.05 0.34
C GLY A 36 -2.96 5.86 1.29
N LEU A 37 -1.95 5.61 2.13
CA LEU A 37 -1.92 4.55 3.15
C LEU A 37 -2.17 5.05 4.59
N GLY A 38 -2.74 6.26 4.71
CA GLY A 38 -3.01 6.89 6.01
C GLY A 38 -4.09 6.20 6.83
N ARG A 39 -4.46 6.80 7.96
CA ARG A 39 -5.43 6.25 8.93
C ARG A 39 -6.86 6.77 8.76
N GLY A 40 -7.12 7.60 7.76
CA GLY A 40 -8.47 8.12 7.45
C GLY A 40 -9.36 7.07 6.79
N SER A 41 -10.68 7.23 6.88
CA SER A 41 -11.67 6.32 6.28
C SER A 41 -11.54 6.18 4.76
N LEU A 42 -11.08 7.23 4.08
CA LEU A 42 -10.87 7.24 2.63
C LEU A 42 -9.48 6.70 2.20
N SER A 43 -8.61 6.32 3.12
CA SER A 43 -7.33 5.70 2.74
C SER A 43 -7.54 4.35 2.06
N PHE A 44 -6.62 3.99 1.16
CA PHE A 44 -6.68 2.74 0.40
C PHE A 44 -6.89 1.53 1.31
N ILE A 45 -6.06 1.40 2.35
CA ILE A 45 -6.11 0.28 3.29
C ILE A 45 -7.45 0.16 4.01
N SER A 46 -8.14 1.28 4.26
CA SER A 46 -9.43 1.27 4.94
C SER A 46 -10.52 0.72 4.05
N GLN A 47 -10.53 1.17 2.80
CA GLN A 47 -11.53 0.79 1.82
C GLN A 47 -11.42 -0.69 1.44
N ILE A 48 -10.20 -1.26 1.39
CA ILE A 48 -10.00 -2.67 1.03
C ILE A 48 -10.05 -3.64 2.22
N SER A 49 -10.05 -3.13 3.46
CA SER A 49 -9.81 -3.96 4.66
C SER A 49 -10.78 -5.13 4.84
N SER A 50 -12.05 -4.96 4.44
CA SER A 50 -13.08 -6.00 4.49
C SER A 50 -12.80 -7.15 3.52
N SER A 51 -12.16 -6.87 2.38
CA SER A 51 -11.82 -7.86 1.36
C SER A 51 -10.53 -8.62 1.65
N VAL A 52 -9.65 -8.07 2.50
CA VAL A 52 -8.31 -8.63 2.75
C VAL A 52 -8.11 -9.14 4.19
N GLY A 53 -9.13 -9.08 5.05
CA GLY A 53 -9.04 -9.61 6.41
C GLY A 53 -8.36 -8.67 7.42
N GLY A 54 -8.38 -7.35 7.16
CA GLY A 54 -8.01 -6.35 8.16
C GLY A 54 -7.37 -5.08 7.62
N ARG A 55 -7.33 -4.06 8.48
CA ARG A 55 -6.75 -2.75 8.18
C ARG A 55 -5.27 -2.70 8.57
N LYS A 56 -4.46 -3.52 7.91
CA LYS A 56 -3.03 -3.68 8.14
C LYS A 56 -2.31 -3.96 6.83
N PHE A 57 -1.06 -3.58 6.76
CA PHE A 57 -0.21 -3.86 5.61
C PHE A 57 1.25 -3.91 6.05
N SER A 58 2.09 -4.55 5.24
CA SER A 58 3.54 -4.50 5.35
C SER A 58 4.16 -4.24 3.99
N HIS A 59 5.36 -3.67 3.99
CA HIS A 59 6.11 -3.43 2.76
C HIS A 59 7.56 -3.87 2.91
N CYS A 60 8.16 -4.25 1.79
CA CYS A 60 9.60 -4.40 1.61
C CYS A 60 9.97 -3.54 0.40
N LEU A 61 10.36 -2.29 0.66
CA LEU A 61 10.69 -1.32 -0.38
C LEU A 61 12.15 -1.50 -0.80
N VAL A 62 12.39 -1.59 -2.11
CA VAL A 62 13.74 -1.48 -2.66
C VAL A 62 14.22 -0.03 -2.58
N PRO A 63 15.54 0.23 -2.59
CA PRO A 63 16.08 1.58 -2.60
C PRO A 63 15.52 2.43 -3.76
N TYR A 64 15.33 3.74 -3.52
CA TYR A 64 14.67 4.64 -4.47
C TYR A 64 15.29 4.66 -5.88
N TYR A 65 16.61 4.51 -5.98
CA TYR A 65 17.34 4.53 -7.26
C TYR A 65 17.50 3.14 -7.91
N THR A 66 16.78 2.12 -7.41
CA THR A 66 16.79 0.78 -8.00
C THR A 66 16.13 0.79 -9.37
N ASN A 67 16.60 -0.07 -10.27
CA ASN A 67 15.98 -0.26 -11.59
C ASN A 67 14.50 -0.65 -11.43
N PHE A 68 13.62 -0.03 -12.21
CA PHE A 68 12.16 -0.25 -12.19
C PHE A 68 11.74 -1.69 -12.54
N LEU A 69 12.63 -2.50 -13.11
CA LEU A 69 12.44 -3.92 -13.37
C LEU A 69 12.51 -4.79 -12.10
N ILE A 70 13.03 -4.24 -10.99
CA ILE A 70 13.12 -4.94 -9.71
C ILE A 70 11.94 -4.49 -8.83
N PRO A 71 10.91 -5.34 -8.64
CA PRO A 71 9.71 -4.94 -7.91
C PRO A 71 9.97 -4.87 -6.41
N SER A 72 9.34 -3.90 -5.75
CA SER A 72 9.08 -3.95 -4.30
C SER A 72 7.84 -4.77 -4.03
N VAL A 73 7.69 -5.26 -2.79
CA VAL A 73 6.50 -6.01 -2.37
C VAL A 73 5.74 -5.22 -1.31
N ILE A 74 4.42 -5.18 -1.46
CA ILE A 74 3.50 -4.70 -0.44
C ILE A 74 2.40 -5.74 -0.25
N SER A 75 2.13 -6.09 1.00
CA SER A 75 1.15 -7.10 1.40
C SER A 75 0.06 -6.45 2.23
N PHE A 76 -1.20 -6.80 1.96
CA PHE A 76 -2.37 -6.20 2.61
C PHE A 76 -3.17 -7.24 3.40
N GLY A 77 -3.68 -6.84 4.57
CA GLY A 77 -4.62 -7.65 5.33
C GLY A 77 -3.99 -8.83 6.07
N SER A 78 -4.72 -9.92 6.21
CA SER A 78 -4.25 -11.14 6.88
C SER A 78 -3.07 -11.75 6.13
N GLY A 79 -2.03 -12.14 6.87
CA GLY A 79 -0.78 -12.63 6.31
C GLY A 79 0.22 -11.52 5.96
N SER A 80 -0.12 -10.25 6.17
CA SER A 80 0.83 -9.14 6.06
C SER A 80 1.68 -8.93 7.32
N GLU A 81 1.46 -9.70 8.38
CA GLU A 81 2.22 -9.62 9.62
C GLU A 81 3.69 -9.94 9.38
N VAL A 82 4.57 -9.09 9.91
CA VAL A 82 6.00 -9.38 9.97
C VAL A 82 6.23 -10.17 11.25
N VAL A 83 6.56 -11.46 11.12
CA VAL A 83 6.77 -12.39 12.23
C VAL A 83 8.14 -13.05 12.11
N GLY A 84 8.76 -13.40 13.24
CA GLY A 84 10.05 -14.08 13.29
C GLY A 84 11.03 -13.44 14.27
N ASP A 85 12.22 -14.01 14.34
CA ASP A 85 13.28 -13.54 15.22
C ASP A 85 13.75 -12.13 14.83
N GLY A 86 13.91 -11.26 15.83
CA GLY A 86 14.36 -9.88 15.63
C GLY A 86 13.26 -8.89 15.24
N VAL A 87 12.00 -9.32 15.12
CA VAL A 87 10.88 -8.40 14.94
C VAL A 87 10.67 -7.57 16.20
N VAL A 88 10.63 -6.26 16.03
CA VAL A 88 10.34 -5.29 17.11
C VAL A 88 9.08 -4.51 16.77
N SER A 89 8.34 -4.13 17.81
CA SER A 89 7.10 -3.36 17.68
C SER A 89 7.20 -2.06 18.49
N THR A 90 6.57 -1.01 17.97
CA THR A 90 6.38 0.25 18.70
C THR A 90 4.93 0.70 18.53
N PRO A 91 4.30 1.28 19.56
CA PRO A 91 2.94 1.79 19.46
C PRO A 91 2.81 2.85 18.36
N LEU A 92 1.82 2.68 17.49
CA LEU A 92 1.47 3.69 16.49
C LEU A 92 0.57 4.76 17.12
N ILE A 93 1.17 5.89 17.53
CA ILE A 93 0.47 6.97 18.22
C ILE A 93 -0.67 7.55 17.36
N ILE A 94 -1.84 7.70 17.97
CA ILE A 94 -2.99 8.42 17.42
C ILE A 94 -3.07 9.75 18.16
N LYS A 95 -3.18 10.85 17.42
CA LYS A 95 -3.44 12.17 18.01
C LYS A 95 -4.93 12.47 17.98
#